data_AF-A0A3N1DB13-F1
#
_entry.id   AF-A0A3N1DB13-F1
#
_cell.length_a   1.000
_cell.length_b   1.000
_cell.length_c   1.000
_cell.angle_alpha   90.00
_cell.angle_beta   90.00
_cell.angle_gamma   90.00
#
_symmetry.space_group_name_H-M   'P 1'
#
loop_
_entity.id
_entity.type
_entity.pdbx_description
1 polymer ?
#
loop_
_entity_poly.entity_id
_entity_poly.type
_entity_poly.pdbx_seq_one_letter_code
_entity_poly.pdbx_strand_id
1 'polypeptide(L)'
;MLGLLGFYDEFDDRAGQPNGSIRAAVQHAGRPDEADLVTYLDAGHVLIDVMEGGSDVLTGSAHRHSAGCSSLVTDGTWLWRLDFAHYVETHHVLLPEAFIEHVRALSHRMPPLVTAQFAPHYNETMPLVGWASAVPWRSTADVLEPEPREVMSRIEFDAALRARARDRPHGTRAERRKPRRT
;
A
#
# COMPACT_ATOMS: atom_id res chain seq x y z
N MET A 1 3.26 13.68 -15.49
CA MET A 1 3.42 13.24 -14.09
C MET A 1 2.26 12.33 -13.71
N LEU A 2 2.50 11.35 -12.84
CA LEU A 2 1.44 10.49 -12.28
C LEU A 2 0.68 11.24 -11.18
N GLY A 3 -0.60 10.93 -11.00
CA GLY A 3 -1.35 11.32 -9.81
C GLY A 3 -0.81 10.61 -8.57
N LEU A 4 -0.81 11.26 -7.41
CA LEU A 4 -0.28 10.69 -6.17
C LEU A 4 -1.41 10.41 -5.18
N LEU A 5 -1.41 9.17 -4.67
CA LEU A 5 -2.41 8.68 -3.73
C LEU A 5 -1.72 7.95 -2.58
N GLY A 6 -2.15 8.23 -1.34
CA GLY A 6 -1.60 7.53 -0.18
C GLY A 6 -0.22 8.03 0.26
N PHE A 7 0.20 9.23 -0.16
CA PHE A 7 1.42 9.88 0.33
C PHE A 7 1.03 10.92 1.39
N TYR A 8 0.86 10.44 2.61
CA TYR A 8 0.50 11.24 3.78
C TYR A 8 1.70 11.43 4.71
N ASP A 9 1.66 12.50 5.51
CA ASP A 9 2.73 12.89 6.43
C ASP A 9 3.07 11.80 7.45
N GLU A 10 2.13 10.92 7.82
CA GLU A 10 2.38 9.85 8.80
C GLU A 10 3.17 8.66 8.25
N PHE A 11 3.38 8.59 6.93
CA PHE A 11 4.11 7.49 6.28
C PHE A 11 5.60 7.72 6.08
N ASP A 12 6.05 8.96 6.23
CA ASP A 12 7.44 9.35 6.03
C ASP A 12 7.79 10.40 7.09
N ASP A 13 9.05 10.43 7.54
CA ASP A 13 9.52 11.46 8.46
C ASP A 13 9.59 12.86 7.81
N ARG A 14 9.27 12.95 6.51
CA ARG A 14 9.18 14.18 5.74
C ARG A 14 7.80 14.81 5.89
N ALA A 15 7.76 16.01 6.47
CA ALA A 15 6.56 16.84 6.51
C ALA A 15 6.26 17.48 5.14
N GLY A 16 4.97 17.70 4.84
CA GLY A 16 4.52 18.38 3.64
C GLY A 16 4.31 17.43 2.46
N GLN A 17 3.91 16.19 2.75
CA GLN A 17 3.51 15.23 1.73
C GLN A 17 2.28 15.74 0.96
N PRO A 18 2.12 15.38 -0.32
CA PRO A 18 1.12 15.96 -1.19
C PRO A 18 -0.33 15.70 -0.74
N ASN A 19 -0.59 14.66 0.05
CA ASN A 19 -1.93 14.36 0.57
C ASN A 19 -2.16 14.89 2.01
N GLY A 20 -1.18 15.56 2.63
CA GLY A 20 -1.27 16.09 4.01
C GLY A 20 -1.35 14.99 5.07
N SER A 21 -2.16 15.18 6.12
CA SER A 21 -2.33 14.20 7.19
C SER A 21 -3.42 13.17 6.88
N ILE A 22 -3.11 11.88 7.04
CA ILE A 22 -4.06 10.79 6.82
C ILE A 22 -5.22 10.84 7.82
N ARG A 23 -4.96 11.32 9.04
CA ARG A 23 -5.99 11.47 10.09
C ARG A 23 -7.11 12.42 9.66
N ALA A 24 -6.78 13.43 8.86
CA ALA A 24 -7.77 14.37 8.33
C ALA A 24 -8.61 13.77 7.19
N ALA A 25 -8.13 12.69 6.56
CA ALA A 25 -8.81 12.03 5.44
C ALA A 25 -9.68 10.84 5.88
N VAL A 26 -9.60 10.40 7.14
CA VAL A 26 -10.43 9.32 7.72
C VAL A 26 -11.90 9.71 7.72
N GLN A 27 -12.77 8.78 7.32
CA GLN A 27 -14.23 8.97 7.35
C GLN A 27 -14.91 8.00 8.31
N HIS A 28 -16.14 8.36 8.70
CA HIS A 28 -16.98 7.50 9.55
C HIS A 28 -17.58 6.31 8.81
N ALA A 29 -17.75 6.41 7.49
CA ALA A 29 -18.32 5.35 6.68
C ALA A 29 -17.72 5.39 5.28
N GLY A 30 -17.54 4.20 4.71
CA GLY A 30 -17.05 4.03 3.35
C GLY A 30 -18.07 4.39 2.29
N ARG A 31 -17.58 4.53 1.06
CA ARG A 31 -18.44 4.73 -0.12
C ARG A 31 -19.11 3.41 -0.54
N PRO A 32 -20.24 3.45 -1.27
CA PRO A 32 -20.95 2.24 -1.69
C PRO A 32 -20.11 1.28 -2.53
N ASP A 33 -19.20 1.80 -3.35
CA ASP A 33 -18.29 1.06 -4.24
C ASP A 33 -16.88 0.86 -3.64
N GLU A 34 -16.71 1.09 -2.33
CA GLU A 34 -15.40 1.02 -1.68
C GLU A 34 -14.74 -0.36 -1.80
N ALA A 35 -15.52 -1.44 -1.73
CA ALA A 35 -14.99 -2.79 -1.89
C ALA A 35 -14.33 -2.99 -3.27
N ASP A 36 -14.96 -2.49 -4.34
CA ASP A 36 -14.42 -2.58 -5.70
C ASP A 36 -13.19 -1.67 -5.87
N LEU A 37 -13.16 -0.51 -5.20
CA LEU A 37 -12.00 0.38 -5.18
C LEU A 37 -10.80 -0.27 -4.44
N VAL A 38 -11.06 -0.95 -3.32
CA VAL A 38 -10.03 -1.69 -2.57
C VAL A 38 -9.47 -2.84 -3.43
N THR A 39 -10.33 -3.62 -4.08
CA THR A 39 -9.89 -4.67 -5.01
C THR A 39 -9.06 -4.10 -6.17
N TYR A 40 -9.44 -2.93 -6.71
CA TYR A 40 -8.66 -2.26 -7.74
C TYR A 40 -7.26 -1.86 -7.24
N LEU A 41 -7.16 -1.25 -6.05
CA LEU A 41 -5.88 -0.85 -5.45
C LEU A 41 -4.97 -2.06 -5.19
N ASP A 42 -5.53 -3.19 -4.79
CA ASP A 42 -4.81 -4.45 -4.55
C ASP A 42 -4.29 -5.10 -5.85
N ALA A 43 -4.95 -4.83 -6.98
CA ALA A 43 -4.62 -5.40 -8.29
C ALA A 43 -3.57 -4.60 -9.07
N GLY A 44 -3.05 -3.51 -8.50
CA GLY A 44 -2.15 -2.61 -9.23
C GLY A 44 -0.79 -3.22 -9.58
N HIS A 45 -0.15 -2.64 -10.59
CA HIS A 45 1.16 -3.05 -11.06
C HIS A 45 2.24 -2.65 -10.05
N VAL A 46 2.96 -3.63 -9.52
CA VAL A 46 4.08 -3.38 -8.60
C VAL A 46 5.26 -2.82 -9.38
N LEU A 47 5.66 -1.59 -9.05
CA LEU A 47 6.81 -0.92 -9.65
C LEU A 47 8.08 -1.12 -8.84
N ILE A 48 7.95 -1.02 -7.52
CA ILE A 48 9.04 -1.18 -6.57
C ILE A 48 8.56 -2.07 -5.46
N ASP A 49 9.29 -3.16 -5.25
CA ASP A 49 9.05 -4.07 -4.14
C ASP A 49 10.04 -3.79 -3.01
N VAL A 50 9.51 -3.46 -1.84
CA VAL A 50 10.26 -3.19 -0.61
C VAL A 50 10.01 -4.34 0.34
N MET A 51 11.06 -4.93 0.92
CA MET A 51 10.92 -6.11 1.79
C MET A 51 10.70 -5.79 3.27
N GLU A 52 10.32 -4.56 3.59
CA GLU A 52 10.16 -4.11 4.97
C GLU A 52 8.87 -4.62 5.63
N GLY A 53 8.81 -4.49 6.95
CA GLY A 53 7.58 -4.70 7.71
C GLY A 53 7.09 -3.36 8.27
N GLY A 54 5.79 -3.10 8.16
CA GLY A 54 5.14 -1.93 8.72
C GLY A 54 3.87 -2.27 9.49
N SER A 55 3.40 -1.28 10.21
CA SER A 55 2.13 -1.31 10.94
C SER A 55 1.25 -0.16 10.49
N ASP A 56 -0.03 -0.28 10.79
CA ASP A 56 -1.01 0.77 10.62
C ASP A 56 -0.57 2.03 11.39
N VAL A 57 -0.38 3.16 10.69
CA VAL A 57 0.11 4.40 11.31
C VAL A 57 -0.93 5.10 12.20
N LEU A 58 -2.21 4.73 12.05
CA LEU A 58 -3.30 5.26 12.85
C LEU A 58 -3.47 4.46 14.15
N THR A 59 -3.27 3.14 14.11
CA THR A 59 -3.58 2.24 15.22
C THR A 59 -2.37 1.52 15.83
N GLY A 60 -1.24 1.50 15.13
CA GLY A 60 -0.04 0.73 15.48
C GLY A 60 -0.19 -0.80 15.29
N SER A 61 -1.31 -1.25 14.73
CA SER A 61 -1.60 -2.68 14.56
C SER A 61 -1.04 -3.25 13.26
N ALA A 62 -0.75 -4.55 13.22
CA ALA A 62 -0.44 -5.24 11.98
C ALA A 62 -1.69 -5.33 11.10
N HIS A 63 -1.51 -5.31 9.78
CA HIS A 63 -2.56 -5.44 8.77
C HIS A 63 -2.10 -6.33 7.61
N ARG A 64 -3.02 -6.63 6.68
CA ARG A 64 -2.78 -7.61 5.60
C ARG A 64 -1.67 -7.20 4.61
N HIS A 65 -1.33 -5.91 4.58
CA HIS A 65 -0.23 -5.34 3.78
C HIS A 65 0.98 -4.93 4.62
N SER A 66 1.11 -5.45 5.85
CA SER A 66 2.25 -5.12 6.72
C SER A 66 3.59 -5.51 6.10
N ALA A 67 3.65 -6.57 5.28
CA ALA A 67 4.87 -6.92 4.55
C ALA A 67 4.93 -6.14 3.23
N GLY A 68 6.03 -5.41 3.02
CA GLY A 68 6.23 -4.51 1.88
C GLY A 68 5.24 -3.37 1.82
N CYS A 69 4.85 -2.83 2.97
CA CYS A 69 3.83 -1.78 3.06
C CYS A 69 4.13 -0.55 2.21
N SER A 70 5.39 -0.16 2.08
CA SER A 70 5.83 0.98 1.25
C SER A 70 6.12 0.65 -0.21
N SER A 71 5.94 -0.61 -0.63
CA SER A 71 6.04 -0.99 -2.05
C SER A 71 5.16 -0.07 -2.89
N LEU A 72 5.65 0.35 -4.05
CA LEU A 72 4.95 1.29 -4.92
C LEU A 72 4.21 0.56 -6.02
N VAL A 73 2.98 0.99 -6.25
CA VAL A 73 2.01 0.34 -7.13
C VAL A 73 1.36 1.39 -8.04
N THR A 74 0.97 1.01 -9.27
CA THR A 74 0.36 1.91 -10.24
C THR A 74 -0.69 1.24 -11.14
N ASP A 75 -1.57 2.06 -11.73
CA ASP A 75 -2.41 1.73 -12.90
C ASP A 75 -1.90 2.39 -14.19
N GLY A 76 -0.77 3.09 -14.14
CA GLY A 76 -0.19 3.86 -15.23
C GLY A 76 -0.58 5.33 -15.26
N THR A 77 -1.58 5.74 -14.49
CA THR A 77 -2.02 7.14 -14.31
C THR A 77 -1.77 7.63 -12.89
N TRP A 78 -1.98 6.77 -11.90
CA TRP A 78 -1.83 7.03 -10.48
C TRP A 78 -0.75 6.15 -9.86
N LEU A 79 -0.08 6.69 -8.84
CA LEU A 79 0.92 6.01 -8.03
C LEU A 79 0.43 5.97 -6.58
N TRP A 80 0.55 4.82 -5.93
CA TRP A 80 0.22 4.65 -4.51
C TRP A 80 1.13 3.67 -3.79
N ARG A 81 1.10 3.72 -2.45
CA ARG A 81 1.72 2.72 -1.57
C ARG A 81 0.84 1.47 -1.51
N LEU A 82 1.46 0.30 -1.47
CA LEU A 82 0.77 -0.98 -1.44
C LEU A 82 -0.22 -1.09 -0.28
N ASP A 83 0.17 -0.63 0.90
CA ASP A 83 -0.68 -0.66 2.09
C ASP A 83 -1.84 0.34 2.04
N PHE A 84 -1.93 1.20 1.03
CA PHE A 84 -2.97 2.22 0.99
C PHE A 84 -4.38 1.62 0.89
N ALA A 85 -4.53 0.45 0.27
CA ALA A 85 -5.77 -0.31 0.24
C ALA A 85 -6.31 -0.62 1.65
N HIS A 86 -5.44 -0.90 2.62
CA HIS A 86 -5.83 -1.12 4.02
C HIS A 86 -6.47 0.12 4.63
N TYR A 87 -5.96 1.31 4.34
CA TYR A 87 -6.48 2.56 4.92
C TYR A 87 -7.84 2.94 4.32
N VAL A 88 -8.07 2.63 3.05
CA VAL A 88 -9.40 2.76 2.44
C VAL A 88 -10.37 1.77 3.08
N GLU A 89 -9.99 0.49 3.17
CA GLU A 89 -10.88 -0.57 3.66
C GLU A 89 -11.20 -0.49 5.17
N THR A 90 -10.23 -0.06 5.98
CA THR A 90 -10.32 -0.08 7.45
C THR A 90 -10.68 1.28 8.03
N HIS A 91 -10.21 2.36 7.41
CA HIS A 91 -10.37 3.72 7.93
C HIS A 91 -11.18 4.62 7.00
N HIS A 92 -11.72 4.08 5.90
CA HIS A 92 -12.54 4.82 4.93
C HIS A 92 -11.85 6.11 4.46
N VAL A 93 -10.54 6.04 4.27
CA VAL A 93 -9.75 7.21 3.87
C VAL A 93 -10.25 7.75 2.54
N LEU A 94 -10.52 9.06 2.52
CA LEU A 94 -11.03 9.75 1.34
C LEU A 94 -10.10 9.55 0.14
N LEU A 95 -10.69 9.09 -0.97
CA LEU A 95 -10.04 9.06 -2.28
C LEU A 95 -10.37 10.34 -3.05
N PRO A 96 -9.41 10.93 -3.79
CA PRO A 96 -9.69 12.05 -4.69
C PRO A 96 -10.76 11.66 -5.73
N GLU A 97 -11.73 12.54 -5.99
CA GLU A 97 -12.83 12.21 -6.91
C GLU A 97 -12.32 11.90 -8.34
N ALA A 98 -11.25 12.59 -8.79
CA ALA A 98 -10.62 12.30 -10.08
C ALA A 98 -10.05 10.87 -10.18
N PHE A 99 -9.57 10.30 -9.07
CA PHE A 99 -9.15 8.90 -9.03
C PHE A 99 -10.36 7.97 -9.13
N ILE A 100 -11.43 8.25 -8.39
CA ILE A 100 -12.65 7.45 -8.40
C ILE A 100 -13.28 7.43 -9.80
N GLU A 101 -13.40 8.60 -10.44
CA GLU A 101 -13.89 8.72 -11.81
C GLU A 101 -13.04 7.93 -12.80
N HIS A 102 -11.71 7.96 -12.65
CA HIS A 102 -10.78 7.17 -13.45
C HIS A 102 -11.03 5.66 -13.30
N VAL A 103 -11.10 5.15 -12.06
CA VAL A 103 -11.33 3.72 -11.80
C VAL A 103 -12.69 3.26 -12.31
N ARG A 104 -13.73 4.09 -12.15
CA ARG A 104 -15.07 3.80 -12.68
C ARG A 104 -15.11 3.76 -14.20
N ALA A 105 -14.38 4.66 -14.88
CA ALA A 105 -14.26 4.65 -16.34
C ALA A 105 -13.58 3.37 -16.85
N LEU A 106 -12.76 2.72 -16.03
CA LEU A 106 -12.14 1.42 -16.28
C LEU A 106 -13.00 0.23 -15.83
N SER A 107 -14.22 0.47 -15.34
CA SER A 107 -15.09 -0.53 -14.74
C SER A 107 -14.40 -1.34 -13.63
N HIS A 108 -13.58 -0.68 -12.80
CA HIS A 108 -12.80 -1.30 -11.72
C HIS A 108 -11.85 -2.41 -12.19
N ARG A 109 -11.43 -2.40 -13.47
CA ARG A 109 -10.44 -3.34 -13.99
C ARG A 109 -9.09 -2.65 -14.16
N MET A 110 -8.05 -3.28 -13.63
CA MET A 110 -6.68 -2.81 -13.79
C MET A 110 -6.31 -2.82 -15.28
N PRO A 111 -5.88 -1.69 -15.86
CA PRO A 111 -5.50 -1.63 -17.26
C PRO A 111 -4.08 -2.18 -17.46
N PRO A 112 -3.73 -2.63 -18.67
CA PRO A 112 -2.35 -2.92 -19.00
C PRO A 112 -1.51 -1.63 -19.05
N LEU A 113 -0.24 -1.70 -18.67
CA LEU A 113 0.69 -0.58 -18.80
C LEU A 113 1.30 -0.54 -20.19
N VAL A 114 1.02 0.53 -20.93
CA VAL A 114 1.72 0.81 -22.19
C VAL A 114 3.00 1.56 -21.88
N THR A 115 4.15 0.89 -22.01
CA THR A 115 5.46 1.40 -21.58
C THR A 115 5.79 2.77 -22.18
N ALA A 116 5.50 2.98 -23.47
CA ALA A 116 5.77 4.24 -24.15
C ALA A 116 5.03 5.45 -23.54
N GLN A 117 3.84 5.22 -22.98
CA GLN A 117 3.03 6.26 -22.34
C GLN A 117 3.40 6.42 -20.87
N PHE A 118 3.68 5.31 -20.19
CA PHE A 118 3.98 5.28 -18.76
C PHE A 118 5.39 5.79 -18.42
N ALA A 119 6.41 5.37 -19.18
CA ALA A 119 7.81 5.61 -18.84
C ALA A 119 8.18 7.09 -18.63
N PRO A 120 7.71 8.06 -19.47
CA PRO A 120 7.98 9.47 -19.23
C PRO A 120 7.38 9.95 -17.90
N HIS A 121 6.16 9.53 -17.56
CA HIS A 121 5.49 9.92 -16.33
C HIS A 121 6.13 9.31 -15.09
N TYR A 122 6.57 8.05 -15.18
CA TYR A 122 7.38 7.41 -14.14
C TYR A 122 8.67 8.20 -13.88
N ASN A 123 9.46 8.47 -14.92
CA ASN A 123 10.75 9.15 -14.80
C ASN A 123 10.63 10.55 -14.18
N GLU A 124 9.53 11.25 -14.45
CA GLU A 124 9.22 12.55 -13.87
C GLU A 124 8.77 12.45 -12.41
N THR A 125 7.99 11.41 -12.07
CA THR A 125 7.34 11.30 -10.75
C THR A 125 8.28 10.77 -9.67
N MET A 126 9.04 9.72 -9.97
CA MET A 126 9.82 9.00 -8.95
C MET A 126 10.78 9.89 -8.13
N PRO A 127 11.50 10.85 -8.75
CA PRO A 127 12.38 11.71 -7.98
C PRO A 127 11.67 12.61 -6.97
N LEU A 128 10.41 12.96 -7.24
CA LEU A 128 9.61 13.85 -6.39
C LEU A 128 9.06 13.12 -5.17
N VAL A 129 8.80 11.82 -5.27
CA VAL A 129 8.25 10.99 -4.18
C VAL A 129 9.32 10.28 -3.35
N GLY A 130 10.52 10.86 -3.29
CA GLY A 130 11.61 10.34 -2.47
C GLY A 130 12.46 9.24 -3.09
N TRP A 131 12.19 8.89 -4.35
CA TRP A 131 12.95 7.91 -5.14
C TRP A 131 13.85 8.59 -6.17
N ALA A 132 14.61 9.61 -5.77
CA ALA A 132 15.50 10.39 -6.63
C ALA A 132 16.61 9.57 -7.31
N SER A 133 17.01 8.46 -6.69
CA SER A 133 17.99 7.52 -7.26
C SER A 133 17.34 6.42 -8.11
N ALA A 134 16.03 6.44 -8.30
CA ALA A 134 15.37 5.49 -9.18
C ALA A 134 15.93 5.63 -10.59
N VAL A 135 16.41 4.52 -11.14
CA VAL A 135 16.80 4.49 -12.54
C VAL A 135 15.59 4.78 -13.42
N PRO A 136 15.76 5.45 -14.56
CA PRO A 136 14.70 5.60 -15.54
C PRO A 136 14.09 4.23 -15.87
N TRP A 137 12.80 4.21 -16.21
CA TRP A 137 12.08 2.99 -16.54
C TRP A 137 12.84 2.12 -17.56
N ARG A 138 13.03 0.83 -17.25
CA ARG A 138 13.90 -0.07 -18.04
C ARG A 138 13.19 -1.28 -18.65
N SER A 139 11.87 -1.42 -18.49
CA SER A 139 11.17 -2.56 -19.09
C SER A 139 11.34 -2.55 -20.61
N THR A 140 11.72 -3.70 -21.18
CA THR A 140 11.82 -3.89 -22.62
C THR A 140 10.51 -4.36 -23.24
N ALA A 141 9.47 -4.64 -22.43
CA ALA A 141 8.14 -4.98 -22.91
C ALA A 141 7.37 -3.72 -23.30
N ASP A 142 6.72 -3.74 -24.46
CA ASP A 142 5.90 -2.62 -24.94
C ASP A 142 4.61 -2.46 -24.11
N VAL A 143 4.06 -3.59 -23.65
CA VAL A 143 2.85 -3.67 -22.84
C VAL A 143 3.10 -4.63 -21.67
N LEU A 144 2.71 -4.24 -20.47
CA LEU A 144 2.70 -5.09 -19.28
C LEU A 144 1.25 -5.36 -18.86
N GLU A 145 0.87 -6.62 -18.86
CA GLU A 145 -0.43 -7.05 -18.38
C GLU A 145 -0.46 -7.07 -16.84
N PRO A 146 -1.62 -6.79 -16.21
CA PRO A 146 -1.74 -6.86 -14.76
C PRO A 146 -1.54 -8.31 -14.29
N GLU A 147 -0.53 -8.52 -13.46
CA GLU A 147 -0.25 -9.81 -12.85
C GLU A 147 -1.22 -10.05 -11.68
N PRO A 148 -1.97 -11.17 -11.66
CA PRO A 148 -2.84 -11.49 -10.55
C PRO A 148 -2.03 -11.65 -9.27
N ARG A 149 -2.26 -10.77 -8.30
CA ARG A 149 -1.63 -10.87 -6.98
C ARG A 149 -2.56 -11.57 -6.01
N GLU A 150 -2.07 -12.63 -5.39
CA GLU A 150 -2.73 -13.20 -4.22
C GLU A 150 -2.55 -12.24 -3.03
N VAL A 151 -3.55 -11.39 -2.83
CA VAL A 151 -3.67 -10.57 -1.61
C VAL A 151 -4.66 -11.28 -0.70
N MET A 152 -4.18 -11.71 0.46
CA MET A 152 -5.06 -12.30 1.48
C MET A 152 -6.10 -11.27 1.91
N SER A 153 -7.37 -11.67 1.97
CA SER A 153 -8.44 -10.76 2.39
C SER A 153 -8.27 -10.35 3.86
N ARG A 154 -8.87 -9.22 4.27
CA ARG A 154 -8.89 -8.81 5.68
C ARG A 154 -9.48 -9.87 6.60
N ILE A 155 -10.55 -10.54 6.17
CA ILE A 155 -11.20 -11.59 6.96
C ILE A 155 -10.23 -12.76 7.21
N GLU A 156 -9.53 -13.20 6.18
CA GLU A 156 -8.52 -14.26 6.30
C GLU A 156 -7.35 -13.82 7.17
N PHE A 157 -6.87 -12.59 6.99
CA PHE A 157 -5.81 -12.02 7.85
C PHE A 157 -6.23 -12.00 9.32
N ASP A 158 -7.42 -11.50 9.63
CA ASP A 158 -7.94 -11.42 10.99
C ASP A 158 -8.15 -12.81 11.60
N ALA A 159 -8.60 -13.78 10.80
CA ALA A 159 -8.71 -15.17 11.23
C ALA A 159 -7.33 -15.77 11.55
N ALA A 160 -6.33 -15.54 10.70
CA ALA A 160 -4.96 -16.00 10.89
C ALA A 160 -4.31 -15.35 12.12
N LEU A 161 -4.50 -14.04 12.33
CA LEU A 161 -4.00 -13.32 13.49
C LEU A 161 -4.60 -13.87 14.80
N ARG A 162 -5.91 -14.12 14.80
CA ARG A 162 -6.61 -14.76 15.94
C ARG A 162 -6.15 -16.19 16.19
N ALA A 163 -5.83 -16.96 15.15
CA ALA A 163 -5.25 -18.30 15.30
C ALA A 163 -3.86 -18.23 15.97
N ARG A 164 -2.96 -17.38 15.46
CA ARG A 164 -1.63 -17.18 16.05
C ARG A 164 -1.66 -16.72 17.50
N ALA A 165 -2.63 -15.88 17.86
CA ALA A 165 -2.81 -15.43 19.25
C ALA A 165 -3.21 -16.60 20.18
N ARG A 166 -4.03 -17.54 19.71
CA ARG A 166 -4.42 -18.75 20.45
C ARG A 166 -3.26 -19.73 20.59
N ASP A 167 -2.42 -19.84 19.55
CA ASP A 167 -1.30 -20.78 19.52
C ASP A 167 -0.06 -20.25 20.25
N ARG A 168 -0.06 -18.99 20.70
CA ARG A 168 1.03 -18.42 21.49
C ARG A 168 1.03 -19.09 22.87
N PRO A 169 2.01 -19.95 23.22
CA PRO A 169 2.02 -20.56 24.53
C PRO A 169 2.10 -19.46 25.60
N HIS A 170 1.20 -19.50 26.58
CA HIS A 170 1.28 -18.64 27.76
C HIS A 170 2.67 -18.82 28.38
N GLY A 171 3.46 -17.74 28.37
CA GLY A 171 4.89 -17.82 28.64
C GLY A 171 5.20 -18.36 30.03
N THR A 172 6.05 -19.38 30.08
CA THR A 172 6.99 -19.61 31.20
C THR A 172 8.39 -19.22 30.73
N ARG A 173 8.66 -17.92 30.65
CA ARG A 173 10.05 -17.43 30.61
C ARG A 173 10.51 -17.03 32.01
N ALA A 174 10.73 -18.04 32.85
CA ALA A 174 11.57 -17.92 34.04
C ALA A 174 12.94 -18.53 33.75
N GLU A 175 13.68 -17.96 32.79
CA GLU A 175 15.09 -18.29 32.64
C GLU A 175 15.87 -17.64 33.78
N ARG A 176 16.10 -18.43 34.85
CA ARG A 176 17.14 -18.18 35.86
C ARG A 176 18.45 -17.83 35.14
N ARG A 177 18.82 -16.55 35.15
CA ARG A 177 20.20 -16.13 34.86
C ARG A 177 21.12 -16.84 35.86
N LYS A 178 21.94 -17.77 35.39
CA LYS A 178 23.02 -18.37 36.20
C LYS A 178 23.98 -17.26 36.63
N PRO A 179 24.35 -17.16 37.92
CA PRO A 179 25.33 -16.17 38.35
C PRO A 179 26.70 -16.51 37.75
N ARG A 180 27.35 -15.50 37.17
CA ARG A 180 28.76 -15.59 36.75
C ARG A 180 29.62 -15.74 38.01
N ARG A 181 30.39 -16.83 38.10
CA ARG A 181 31.46 -16.97 39.10
C ARG A 181 32.59 -16.00 38.74
N THR A 182 32.92 -15.12 39.68
CA THR A 182 34.23 -14.44 39.81
C THR A 182 35.33 -15.43 40.13
#